data_AF-A0A4R2BY40-F1
#
_entry.id   AF-A0A4R2BY40-F1
#
_cell.length_a   1.000
_cell.length_b   1.000
_cell.length_c   1.000
_cell.angle_alpha   90.00
_cell.angle_beta   90.00
_cell.angle_gamma   90.00
#
_symmetry.space_group_name_H-M   'P 1'
#
loop_
_entity.id
_entity.type
_entity.pdbx_description
1 polymer ?
#
loop_
_entity_poly.entity_id
_entity_poly.type
_entity_poly.pdbx_seq_one_letter_code
_entity_poly.pdbx_strand_id
1 'polypeptide(L)'
;MVLPRRLIEGVWNCRAVFGPSLPGPDWRADSATQYPTFLRLAVGLFGTAPDTTGQSAVDSARTVLSRDGTVVCESASQGLCVVGGAPVAGRYRMETEATRSLTDVSTKVGLVWTWTSDGSGGDRPASLPVRVVRFTPTLDEANSAPGDRTAIVPVQVLANPGAPAAKVTSLTVEVSYDDGKTWRREQVRGHGGDGVIVLRHPTGGYVSLRAKAVDSSGSTVEQTIIRAYRLR
;
A
#
# COMPACT_ATOMS: atom_id res chain seq x y z
N MET A 1 -8.83 -16.80 -43.68
CA MET A 1 -8.47 -15.50 -43.04
C MET A 1 -8.01 -15.81 -41.63
N VAL A 2 -6.69 -15.91 -41.43
CA VAL A 2 -6.08 -16.30 -40.15
C VAL A 2 -5.71 -15.02 -39.42
N LEU A 3 -6.35 -14.76 -38.27
CA LEU A 3 -5.96 -13.65 -37.40
C LEU A 3 -4.71 -14.06 -36.60
N PRO A 4 -3.66 -13.24 -36.54
CA PRO A 4 -2.49 -13.56 -35.74
C PRO A 4 -2.82 -13.40 -34.25
N ARG A 5 -2.63 -14.48 -33.48
CA ARG A 5 -2.54 -14.40 -32.02
C ARG A 5 -1.31 -13.57 -31.67
N ARG A 6 -1.53 -12.34 -31.18
CA ARG A 6 -0.50 -11.65 -30.40
C ARG A 6 -0.18 -12.53 -29.19
N LEU A 7 1.03 -13.08 -29.18
CA LEU A 7 1.66 -13.56 -27.95
C LEU A 7 1.74 -12.34 -27.02
N ILE A 8 0.85 -12.30 -26.05
CA ILE A 8 1.03 -11.47 -24.87
C ILE A 8 2.16 -12.18 -24.11
N GLU A 9 3.39 -11.73 -24.30
CA GLU A 9 4.47 -12.06 -23.39
C GLU A 9 4.09 -11.45 -22.04
N GLY A 10 3.46 -12.28 -21.22
CA GLY A 10 3.16 -11.97 -19.83
C GLY A 10 4.47 -11.80 -19.11
N VAL A 11 4.84 -10.54 -18.88
CA VAL A 11 5.91 -10.19 -17.95
C VAL A 11 5.39 -10.47 -16.54
N TRP A 12 5.42 -11.74 -16.14
CA TRP A 12 5.25 -12.18 -14.75
C TRP A 12 6.52 -11.86 -13.97
N ASN A 13 6.77 -10.58 -13.73
CA ASN A 13 7.91 -10.17 -12.93
C ASN A 13 7.46 -9.88 -11.50
N CYS A 14 7.57 -10.90 -10.65
CA CYS A 14 7.62 -10.78 -9.19
C CYS A 14 8.89 -10.02 -8.77
N ARG A 15 8.99 -8.75 -9.13
CA ARG A 15 10.08 -7.86 -8.71
C ARG A 15 9.60 -7.10 -7.48
N ALA A 16 10.49 -6.89 -6.50
CA ALA A 16 10.27 -5.90 -5.45
C ALA A 16 9.89 -4.56 -6.12
N VAL A 17 9.04 -3.70 -5.59
CA VAL A 17 8.77 -3.32 -4.21
C VAL A 17 7.55 -4.07 -3.66
N PHE A 18 7.75 -4.91 -2.65
CA PHE A 18 6.61 -5.49 -1.94
C PHE A 18 6.00 -4.42 -1.04
N GLY A 19 4.72 -4.15 -1.26
CA GLY A 19 3.99 -3.16 -0.50
C GLY A 19 2.48 -3.44 -0.52
N PRO A 20 1.68 -2.59 0.14
CA PRO A 20 0.27 -2.89 0.27
C PRO A 20 -0.48 -2.88 -1.07
N SER A 21 -1.48 -3.75 -1.20
CA SER A 21 -2.34 -3.86 -2.38
C SER A 21 -3.81 -4.03 -2.00
N LEU A 22 -4.69 -3.51 -2.87
CA LEU A 22 -6.15 -3.57 -2.74
C LEU A 22 -6.73 -4.24 -4.00
N PRO A 23 -6.59 -5.57 -4.15
CA PRO A 23 -7.20 -6.25 -5.29
C PRO A 23 -8.71 -6.06 -5.30
N GLY A 24 -9.28 -6.07 -6.50
CA GLY A 24 -10.70 -5.89 -6.74
C GLY A 24 -11.58 -7.04 -6.23
N PRO A 25 -12.90 -6.89 -6.34
CA PRO A 25 -13.91 -7.78 -5.76
C PRO A 25 -13.88 -9.22 -6.32
N ASP A 26 -13.23 -9.44 -7.46
CA ASP A 26 -13.07 -10.78 -8.05
C ASP A 26 -12.02 -11.63 -7.32
N TRP A 27 -11.27 -11.05 -6.37
CA TRP A 27 -10.37 -11.79 -5.50
C TRP A 27 -11.12 -12.41 -4.32
N ARG A 28 -10.58 -13.52 -3.76
CA ARG A 28 -11.26 -14.38 -2.75
C ARG A 28 -11.76 -13.66 -1.49
N ALA A 29 -11.41 -12.39 -1.28
CA ALA A 29 -12.04 -11.53 -0.30
C ALA A 29 -11.83 -10.04 -0.65
N ASP A 30 -12.84 -9.21 -0.39
CA ASP A 30 -12.74 -7.75 -0.49
C ASP A 30 -11.63 -7.21 0.41
N SER A 31 -10.97 -6.12 0.02
CA SER A 31 -9.82 -5.61 0.78
C SER A 31 -10.21 -4.72 1.98
N ALA A 32 -11.21 -3.86 1.84
CA ALA A 32 -11.66 -2.99 2.93
C ALA A 32 -13.13 -2.62 2.73
N THR A 33 -14.03 -3.26 3.48
CA THR A 33 -15.47 -3.21 3.19
C THR A 33 -16.27 -3.10 4.48
N GLN A 34 -17.25 -2.20 4.45
CA GLN A 34 -18.30 -2.11 5.45
C GLN A 34 -19.48 -3.01 5.02
N TYR A 35 -19.81 -4.00 5.83
CA TYR A 35 -21.01 -4.82 5.69
C TYR A 35 -22.11 -4.32 6.65
N PRO A 36 -23.37 -4.75 6.46
CA PRO A 36 -24.47 -4.34 7.34
C PRO A 36 -24.28 -4.76 8.81
N THR A 37 -23.54 -5.84 9.05
CA THR A 37 -23.39 -6.44 10.39
C THR A 37 -21.95 -6.51 10.89
N PHE A 38 -20.98 -6.09 10.08
CA PHE A 38 -19.59 -6.01 10.49
C PHE A 38 -18.77 -5.10 9.58
N LEU A 39 -17.66 -4.59 10.10
CA LEU A 39 -16.62 -3.94 9.33
C LEU A 39 -15.46 -4.92 9.13
N ARG A 40 -14.95 -5.06 7.90
CA ARG A 40 -13.79 -5.90 7.60
C ARG A 40 -12.71 -5.11 6.87
N LEU A 41 -11.53 -5.11 7.46
CA LEU A 41 -10.29 -4.59 6.88
C LEU A 41 -9.35 -5.77 6.66
N ALA A 42 -8.88 -5.95 5.43
CA ALA A 42 -8.02 -7.04 5.00
C ALA A 42 -7.10 -6.56 3.87
N VAL A 43 -5.88 -6.14 4.20
CA VAL A 43 -4.90 -5.64 3.24
C VAL A 43 -3.67 -6.54 3.21
N GLY A 44 -3.25 -6.97 2.01
CA GLY A 44 -1.97 -7.64 1.84
C GLY A 44 -0.87 -6.61 1.90
N LEU A 45 0.15 -6.80 2.75
CA LEU A 45 1.26 -5.86 2.91
C LEU A 45 2.44 -6.14 1.96
N PHE A 46 2.48 -7.31 1.35
CA PHE A 46 3.62 -7.77 0.56
C PHE A 46 3.23 -8.10 -0.88
N GLY A 47 2.39 -7.26 -1.51
CA GLY A 47 1.97 -7.38 -2.91
C GLY A 47 3.04 -6.91 -3.90
N THR A 48 3.32 -7.71 -4.92
CA THR A 48 4.21 -7.36 -6.04
C THR A 48 3.48 -6.62 -7.16
N ALA A 49 2.18 -6.86 -7.30
CA ALA A 49 1.32 -6.21 -8.29
C ALA A 49 0.09 -5.57 -7.62
N PRO A 50 -0.48 -4.52 -8.22
CA PRO A 50 -1.61 -3.79 -7.63
C PRO A 50 -2.90 -4.63 -7.52
N ASP A 51 -3.03 -5.65 -8.36
CA ASP A 51 -4.20 -6.52 -8.53
C ASP A 51 -4.07 -7.88 -7.82
N THR A 52 -3.01 -8.10 -7.05
CA THR A 52 -2.78 -9.35 -6.31
C THR A 52 -2.68 -9.05 -4.81
N THR A 53 -3.39 -9.80 -3.95
CA THR A 53 -3.10 -9.76 -2.51
C THR A 53 -1.74 -10.45 -2.30
N GLY A 54 -0.74 -9.70 -1.87
CA GLY A 54 0.51 -10.31 -1.42
C GLY A 54 0.55 -10.44 0.09
N GLN A 55 0.69 -11.68 0.55
CA GLN A 55 0.99 -12.04 1.92
C GLN A 55 2.40 -12.62 1.99
N SER A 56 3.02 -12.53 3.14
CA SER A 56 4.32 -13.14 3.42
C SER A 56 4.23 -13.92 4.72
N ALA A 57 5.03 -14.98 4.86
CA ALA A 57 5.42 -15.41 6.20
C ALA A 57 6.16 -14.23 6.87
N VAL A 58 5.83 -13.97 8.13
CA VAL A 58 6.31 -12.81 8.89
C VAL A 58 6.80 -13.29 10.25
N ASP A 59 7.82 -12.60 10.77
CA ASP A 59 8.35 -12.86 12.10
C ASP A 59 7.42 -12.25 13.16
N SER A 60 6.82 -11.10 12.83
CA SER A 60 5.83 -10.44 13.67
C SER A 60 4.87 -9.60 12.83
N ALA A 61 3.65 -9.42 13.32
CA ALA A 61 2.70 -8.48 12.75
C ALA A 61 1.78 -7.91 13.83
N ARG A 62 1.24 -6.73 13.57
CA ARG A 62 0.21 -6.10 14.40
C ARG A 62 -0.73 -5.30 13.52
N THR A 63 -2.02 -5.34 13.85
CA THR A 63 -3.05 -4.47 13.29
C THR A 63 -3.89 -3.92 14.41
N VAL A 64 -4.08 -2.61 14.43
CA VAL A 64 -4.94 -1.90 15.38
C VAL A 64 -5.90 -1.02 14.59
N LEU A 65 -7.19 -1.14 14.90
CA LEU A 65 -8.22 -0.24 14.42
C LEU A 65 -8.77 0.55 15.59
N SER A 66 -8.78 1.87 15.44
CA SER A 66 -9.44 2.78 16.37
C SER A 66 -10.54 3.57 15.68
N ARG A 67 -11.55 3.95 16.45
CA ARG A 67 -12.62 4.88 16.09
C ARG A 67 -12.64 5.98 17.14
N ASP A 68 -12.48 7.23 16.71
CA ASP A 68 -12.43 8.41 17.58
C ASP A 68 -11.44 8.26 18.75
N GLY A 69 -10.28 7.66 18.45
CA GLY A 69 -9.22 7.39 19.43
C GLY A 69 -9.44 6.15 20.30
N THR A 70 -10.61 5.52 20.27
CA THR A 70 -10.89 4.28 21.02
C THR A 70 -10.57 3.06 20.18
N VAL A 71 -9.77 2.13 20.70
CA VAL A 71 -9.47 0.87 20.00
C VAL A 71 -10.73 0.01 19.91
N VAL A 72 -11.08 -0.41 18.69
CA VAL A 72 -12.24 -1.27 18.38
C VAL A 72 -11.84 -2.63 17.83
N CYS A 73 -10.59 -2.79 17.39
CA CYS A 73 -9.99 -4.08 17.06
C CYS A 73 -8.48 -4.03 17.25
N GLU A 74 -7.92 -5.11 17.76
CA GLU A 74 -6.48 -5.36 17.81
C GLU A 74 -6.21 -6.81 17.42
N SER A 75 -5.18 -7.03 16.61
CA SER A 75 -4.82 -8.33 16.04
C SER A 75 -3.31 -8.48 15.91
N ALA A 76 -2.80 -9.67 16.18
CA ALA A 76 -1.41 -10.05 15.89
C ALA A 76 -1.21 -10.50 14.42
N SER A 77 -2.23 -10.34 13.57
CA SER A 77 -2.15 -10.62 12.12
C SER A 77 -1.83 -9.36 11.33
N GLN A 78 -1.14 -9.53 10.19
CA GLN A 78 -0.88 -8.45 9.25
C GLN A 78 -2.16 -8.03 8.51
N GLY A 79 -2.42 -6.72 8.48
CA GLY A 79 -3.47 -6.09 7.69
C GLY A 79 -4.91 -6.55 7.95
N LEU A 80 -5.20 -7.23 9.06
CA LEU A 80 -6.52 -7.83 9.32
C LEU A 80 -7.17 -7.27 10.58
N CYS A 81 -8.39 -6.75 10.42
CA CYS A 81 -9.31 -6.44 11.52
C CYS A 81 -10.75 -6.71 11.10
N VAL A 82 -11.54 -7.31 12.01
CA VAL A 82 -12.98 -7.52 11.84
C VAL A 82 -13.68 -7.01 13.08
N VAL A 83 -14.63 -6.10 12.92
CA VAL A 83 -15.42 -5.52 14.02
C VAL A 83 -16.88 -5.87 13.78
N GLY A 84 -17.49 -6.60 14.70
CA GLY A 84 -18.92 -6.93 14.62
C GLY A 84 -19.80 -5.74 14.97
N GLY A 85 -21.01 -5.72 14.42
CA GLY A 85 -22.03 -4.70 14.65
C GLY A 85 -22.33 -3.88 13.41
N ALA A 86 -23.45 -3.15 13.49
CA ALA A 86 -23.84 -2.21 12.45
C ALA A 86 -22.78 -1.11 12.25
N PRO A 87 -22.72 -0.48 11.06
CA PRO A 87 -21.84 0.66 10.83
C PRO A 87 -22.06 1.75 11.88
N VAL A 88 -20.98 2.37 12.33
CA VAL A 88 -21.03 3.43 13.33
C VAL A 88 -20.27 4.63 12.80
N ALA A 89 -20.85 5.81 12.95
CA ALA A 89 -20.19 7.04 12.56
C ALA A 89 -18.93 7.28 13.38
N GLY A 90 -17.94 7.93 12.78
CA GLY A 90 -16.71 8.32 13.48
C GLY A 90 -15.50 8.42 12.56
N ARG A 91 -14.40 8.93 13.12
CA ARG A 91 -13.10 8.94 12.47
C ARG A 91 -12.39 7.63 12.77
N TYR A 92 -12.21 6.83 11.74
CA TYR A 92 -11.48 5.57 11.84
C TYR A 92 -10.00 5.78 11.52
N ARG A 93 -9.17 5.03 12.22
CA ARG A 93 -7.73 4.94 11.99
C ARG A 93 -7.27 3.50 12.13
N MET A 94 -6.78 2.92 11.03
CA MET A 94 -6.14 1.62 11.03
C MET A 94 -4.64 1.79 10.96
N GLU A 95 -3.90 1.12 11.83
CA GLU A 95 -2.46 0.99 11.77
C GLU A 95 -2.12 -0.49 11.65
N THR A 96 -1.30 -0.84 10.68
CA THR A 96 -0.77 -2.20 10.55
C THR A 96 0.69 -2.19 10.18
N GLU A 97 1.43 -3.14 10.74
CA GLU A 97 2.83 -3.35 10.50
C GLU A 97 3.14 -4.83 10.47
N ALA A 98 4.07 -5.23 9.61
CA ALA A 98 4.62 -6.57 9.60
C ALA A 98 6.13 -6.54 9.34
N THR A 99 6.86 -7.43 10.00
CA THR A 99 8.30 -7.65 9.83
C THR A 99 8.57 -9.06 9.32
N ARG A 100 9.56 -9.22 8.45
CA ARG A 100 9.97 -10.54 7.92
C ARG A 100 11.48 -10.60 7.69
N SER A 101 12.04 -11.79 7.88
CA SER A 101 13.47 -12.05 7.72
C SER A 101 13.79 -13.07 6.62
N LEU A 102 12.78 -13.65 5.96
CA LEU A 102 12.98 -14.62 4.86
C LEU A 102 13.64 -14.03 3.61
N THR A 103 13.70 -12.70 3.53
CA THR A 103 14.38 -11.92 2.51
C THR A 103 14.89 -10.64 3.16
N ASP A 104 15.88 -10.01 2.54
CA ASP A 104 16.49 -8.74 2.94
C ASP A 104 15.83 -7.51 2.26
N VAL A 105 14.80 -7.71 1.42
CA VAL A 105 14.00 -6.62 0.82
C VAL A 105 12.57 -6.60 1.35
N SER A 106 12.00 -5.40 1.51
CA SER A 106 10.73 -5.17 2.22
C SER A 106 10.71 -5.93 3.55
N THR A 107 11.74 -5.73 4.38
CA THR A 107 11.89 -6.43 5.67
C THR A 107 10.89 -5.96 6.71
N LYS A 108 10.35 -4.75 6.54
CA LYS A 108 9.29 -4.19 7.34
C LYS A 108 8.38 -3.35 6.47
N VAL A 109 7.07 -3.61 6.53
CA VAL A 109 6.04 -2.82 5.83
C VAL A 109 5.03 -2.32 6.84
N GLY A 110 4.78 -1.02 6.81
CA GLY A 110 3.79 -0.34 7.62
C GLY A 110 2.76 0.38 6.75
N LEU A 111 1.52 0.41 7.22
CA LEU A 111 0.41 1.09 6.57
C LEU A 111 -0.49 1.71 7.64
N VAL A 112 -0.84 2.96 7.41
CA VAL A 112 -1.77 3.72 8.22
C VAL A 112 -2.85 4.29 7.33
N TRP A 113 -4.10 3.97 7.65
CA TRP A 113 -5.27 4.61 7.05
C TRP A 113 -5.96 5.50 8.05
N THR A 114 -6.52 6.60 7.54
CA THR A 114 -7.61 7.28 8.24
C THR A 114 -8.73 7.61 7.26
N TRP A 115 -9.97 7.45 7.71
CA TRP A 115 -11.15 7.84 6.95
C TRP A 115 -12.29 8.19 7.92
N THR A 116 -13.28 8.92 7.43
CA THR A 116 -14.50 9.21 8.19
C THR A 116 -15.62 8.32 7.68
N SER A 117 -16.35 7.68 8.59
CA SER A 117 -17.64 7.06 8.30
C SER A 117 -18.75 7.95 8.85
N ASP A 118 -19.83 8.08 8.09
CA ASP A 118 -21.07 8.73 8.53
C ASP A 118 -21.99 7.77 9.30
N GLY A 119 -21.58 6.50 9.48
CA GLY A 119 -22.39 5.47 10.13
C GLY A 119 -23.58 5.01 9.31
N SER A 120 -23.72 5.47 8.07
CA SER A 120 -24.74 4.96 7.17
C SER A 120 -24.38 3.54 6.76
N GLY A 121 -25.26 2.60 7.10
CA GLY A 121 -25.23 1.23 6.64
C GLY A 121 -26.42 0.98 5.74
N GLY A 122 -26.18 0.73 4.46
CA GLY A 122 -27.21 0.13 3.62
C GLY A 122 -27.33 -1.37 3.88
N ASP A 123 -28.31 -2.01 3.27
CA ASP A 123 -28.48 -3.48 3.29
C ASP A 123 -27.43 -4.22 2.45
N ARG A 124 -26.43 -3.52 1.92
CA ARG A 124 -25.41 -4.05 1.01
C ARG A 124 -23.99 -3.67 1.45
N PRO A 125 -22.98 -4.49 1.12
CA PRO A 125 -21.59 -4.14 1.37
C PRO A 125 -21.16 -2.88 0.61
N ALA A 126 -20.33 -2.05 1.23
CA ALA A 126 -19.76 -0.85 0.63
C ALA A 126 -18.24 -0.78 0.84
N SER A 127 -17.49 -0.56 -0.23
CA SER A 127 -16.04 -0.39 -0.19
C SER A 127 -15.67 0.90 0.55
N LEU A 128 -14.73 0.79 1.49
CA LEU A 128 -14.25 1.92 2.26
C LEU A 128 -13.39 2.87 1.42
N PRO A 129 -13.41 4.19 1.70
CA PRO A 129 -12.60 5.20 1.00
C PRO A 129 -11.14 5.20 1.48
N VAL A 130 -10.49 4.04 1.39
CA VAL A 130 -9.06 3.84 1.70
C VAL A 130 -8.26 3.65 0.40
N ARG A 131 -6.94 3.86 0.49
CA ARG A 131 -6.04 3.89 -0.67
C ARG A 131 -4.71 3.25 -0.36
N VAL A 132 -3.97 2.83 -1.38
CA VAL A 132 -2.56 2.42 -1.25
C VAL A 132 -1.70 3.21 -2.23
N VAL A 133 -0.43 3.42 -1.90
CA VAL A 133 0.59 3.97 -2.79
C VAL A 133 1.45 2.82 -3.31
N ARG A 134 1.68 2.80 -4.62
CA ARG A 134 2.50 1.83 -5.33
C ARG A 134 3.74 2.51 -5.87
N PHE A 135 4.87 1.80 -5.79
CA PHE A 135 6.13 2.17 -6.39
C PHE A 135 6.53 1.08 -7.37
N THR A 136 6.97 1.47 -8.58
CA THR A 136 7.32 0.52 -9.64
C THR A 136 8.68 0.82 -10.26
N PRO A 137 9.77 0.82 -9.47
CA PRO A 137 11.12 1.01 -10.01
C PRO A 137 11.47 -0.13 -10.97
N THR A 138 12.31 0.17 -11.97
CA THR A 138 12.91 -0.86 -12.81
C THR A 138 14.04 -1.55 -12.04
N LEU A 139 13.84 -2.83 -11.70
CA LEU A 139 14.83 -3.65 -10.99
C LEU A 139 15.27 -4.86 -11.83
N ASP A 140 16.43 -5.40 -11.49
CA ASP A 140 16.91 -6.70 -11.96
C ASP A 140 16.22 -7.89 -11.25
N GLU A 141 16.56 -9.12 -11.64
CA GLU A 141 16.01 -10.35 -11.05
C GLU A 141 16.40 -10.56 -9.58
N ALA A 142 17.47 -9.90 -9.13
CA ALA A 142 17.91 -9.89 -7.75
C ALA A 142 17.28 -8.74 -6.94
N ASN A 143 16.24 -8.08 -7.45
CA ASN A 143 15.59 -6.92 -6.81
C ASN A 143 16.56 -5.76 -6.53
N SER A 144 17.49 -5.52 -7.47
CA SER A 144 18.50 -4.48 -7.37
C SER A 144 18.37 -3.44 -8.49
N ALA A 145 18.79 -2.22 -8.18
CA ALA A 145 19.01 -1.15 -9.14
C ALA A 145 20.49 -0.71 -9.08
N PRO A 146 21.02 -0.11 -10.16
CA PRO A 146 22.39 0.40 -10.16
C PRO A 146 22.63 1.45 -9.06
N GLY A 147 23.73 1.30 -8.32
CA GLY A 147 24.31 2.31 -7.44
C GLY A 147 25.02 3.41 -8.24
N ASP A 148 25.31 4.55 -7.59
CA ASP A 148 25.97 5.73 -8.19
C ASP A 148 25.34 6.16 -9.54
N ARG A 149 24.01 6.06 -9.59
CA ARG A 149 23.17 6.38 -10.74
C ARG A 149 21.90 7.07 -10.29
N THR A 150 21.30 7.80 -11.23
CA THR A 150 19.96 8.35 -11.03
C THR A 150 18.94 7.30 -11.45
N ALA A 151 17.89 7.12 -10.64
CA ALA A 151 16.76 6.25 -10.97
C ALA A 151 15.45 7.04 -10.99
N ILE A 152 14.58 6.68 -11.94
CA ILE A 152 13.21 7.18 -12.00
C ILE A 152 12.33 6.11 -11.37
N VAL A 153 11.54 6.51 -10.36
CA VAL A 153 10.60 5.60 -9.69
C VAL A 153 9.19 6.15 -9.90
N PRO A 154 8.36 5.47 -10.71
CA PRO A 154 6.94 5.79 -10.80
C PRO A 154 6.25 5.55 -9.46
N VAL A 155 5.30 6.43 -9.13
CA VAL A 155 4.47 6.38 -7.94
C VAL A 155 3.00 6.58 -8.33
N GLN A 156 2.13 5.75 -7.77
CA GLN A 156 0.69 5.80 -8.04
C GLN A 156 -0.12 5.57 -6.78
N VAL A 157 -1.16 6.38 -6.56
CA VAL A 157 -2.14 6.18 -5.49
C VAL A 157 -3.36 5.45 -6.05
N LEU A 158 -3.60 4.25 -5.56
CA LEU A 158 -4.72 3.40 -5.97
C LEU A 158 -5.83 3.44 -4.92
N ALA A 159 -7.06 3.61 -5.40
CA ALA A 159 -8.25 3.52 -4.56
C ALA A 159 -8.65 2.07 -4.32
N ASN A 160 -9.29 1.82 -3.18
CA ASN A 160 -10.03 0.60 -2.96
C ASN A 160 -11.11 0.45 -4.03
N PRO A 161 -11.13 -0.64 -4.82
CA PRO A 161 -12.12 -0.82 -5.87
C PRO A 161 -13.56 -0.71 -5.35
N GLY A 162 -14.40 0.04 -6.06
CA GLY A 162 -15.79 0.30 -5.65
C GLY A 162 -15.97 1.39 -4.58
N ALA A 163 -14.89 1.98 -4.06
CA ALA A 163 -15.01 3.07 -3.10
C ALA A 163 -15.55 4.36 -3.74
N PRO A 164 -16.18 5.25 -2.95
CA PRO A 164 -16.63 6.55 -3.45
C PRO A 164 -15.51 7.34 -4.15
N ALA A 165 -15.85 7.98 -5.26
CA ALA A 165 -14.89 8.77 -6.02
C ALA A 165 -14.40 9.97 -5.20
N ALA A 166 -13.08 10.07 -5.02
CA ALA A 166 -12.41 11.23 -4.44
C ALA A 166 -11.09 11.49 -5.18
N LYS A 167 -10.72 12.76 -5.31
CA LYS A 167 -9.48 13.17 -6.00
C LYS A 167 -8.33 13.20 -5.01
N VAL A 168 -7.16 12.68 -5.38
CA VAL A 168 -5.94 12.86 -4.57
C VAL A 168 -5.52 14.33 -4.64
N THR A 169 -5.45 14.99 -3.49
CA THR A 169 -5.13 16.42 -3.36
C THR A 169 -3.68 16.65 -2.94
N SER A 170 -3.06 15.68 -2.29
CA SER A 170 -1.65 15.71 -1.89
C SER A 170 -1.03 14.33 -1.98
N LEU A 171 0.19 14.25 -2.51
CA LEU A 171 1.05 13.07 -2.48
C LEU A 171 2.47 13.52 -2.14
N THR A 172 3.03 12.93 -1.09
CA THR A 172 4.40 13.20 -0.63
C THR A 172 5.16 11.89 -0.57
N VAL A 173 6.40 11.90 -1.05
CA VAL A 173 7.28 10.73 -0.98
C VAL A 173 8.57 11.12 -0.30
N GLU A 174 9.06 10.22 0.55
CA GLU A 174 10.34 10.32 1.22
C GLU A 174 11.16 9.06 0.97
N VAL A 175 12.48 9.24 0.86
CA VAL A 175 13.46 8.18 0.65
C VAL A 175 14.43 8.11 1.82
N SER A 176 14.88 6.90 2.14
CA SER A 176 15.92 6.64 3.12
C SER A 176 16.92 5.63 2.54
N TYR A 177 18.21 5.83 2.86
CA TYR A 177 19.30 4.94 2.50
C TYR A 177 19.98 4.30 3.73
N ASP A 178 19.36 4.43 4.91
CA ASP A 178 19.88 4.00 6.21
C ASP A 178 18.85 3.19 7.01
N ASP A 179 18.06 2.38 6.30
CA ASP A 179 17.00 1.52 6.85
C ASP A 179 15.90 2.29 7.59
N GLY A 180 15.58 3.50 7.13
CA GLY A 180 14.48 4.32 7.65
C GLY A 180 14.84 5.13 8.90
N LYS A 181 16.12 5.27 9.24
CA LYS A 181 16.58 6.11 10.37
C LYS A 181 16.45 7.59 10.03
N THR A 182 16.82 7.98 8.80
CA THR A 182 16.63 9.35 8.30
C THR A 182 15.85 9.33 6.99
N TRP A 183 14.99 10.33 6.80
CA TRP A 183 14.11 10.45 5.65
C TRP A 183 14.37 11.77 4.92
N ARG A 184 14.46 11.71 3.59
CA ARG A 184 14.60 12.89 2.73
C ARG A 184 13.38 12.99 1.83
N ARG A 185 12.77 14.16 1.79
CA ARG A 185 11.60 14.40 0.95
C ARG A 185 12.01 14.55 -0.51
N GLU A 186 11.30 13.84 -1.38
CA GLU A 186 11.49 13.88 -2.83
C GLU A 186 10.35 14.62 -3.51
N GLN A 187 10.67 15.37 -4.56
CA GLN A 187 9.66 16.05 -5.35
C GLN A 187 8.93 15.03 -6.24
N VAL A 188 7.62 14.91 -6.03
CA VAL A 188 6.75 14.14 -6.92
C VAL A 188 6.40 14.99 -8.14
N ARG A 189 6.82 14.53 -9.32
CA ARG A 189 6.47 15.15 -10.60
C ARG A 189 5.28 14.42 -11.19
N GLY A 190 4.11 15.03 -11.08
CA GLY A 190 2.85 14.42 -11.50
C GLY A 190 1.63 15.16 -10.96
N HIS A 191 0.45 14.56 -11.12
CA HIS A 191 -0.83 15.12 -10.70
C HIS A 191 -1.83 14.00 -10.39
N GLY A 192 -2.86 14.30 -9.59
CA GLY A 192 -4.00 13.41 -9.41
C GLY A 192 -3.72 12.08 -8.69
N GLY A 193 -2.54 11.93 -8.07
CA GLY A 193 -2.13 10.68 -7.41
C GLY A 193 -1.17 9.85 -8.26
N ASP A 194 -0.88 10.26 -9.49
CA ASP A 194 0.11 9.65 -10.37
C ASP A 194 1.34 10.56 -10.50
N GLY A 195 2.52 9.99 -10.55
CA GLY A 195 3.73 10.76 -10.79
C GLY A 195 5.00 9.92 -10.81
N VAL A 196 6.12 10.63 -10.81
CA VAL A 196 7.46 10.04 -10.70
C VAL A 196 8.29 10.81 -9.70
N ILE A 197 9.19 10.11 -9.01
CA ILE A 197 10.29 10.71 -8.25
C ILE A 197 11.62 10.36 -8.93
N VAL A 198 12.62 11.20 -8.71
CA VAL A 198 13.97 11.02 -9.25
C VAL A 198 14.94 10.86 -8.09
N LEU A 199 15.47 9.66 -7.92
CA LEU A 199 16.36 9.33 -6.82
C LEU A 199 17.82 9.34 -7.27
N ARG A 200 18.71 9.86 -6.42
CA ARG A 200 20.16 9.75 -6.60
C ARG A 200 20.66 8.61 -5.72
N HIS A 201 20.98 7.48 -6.33
CA HIS A 201 21.45 6.32 -5.58
C HIS A 201 22.88 6.52 -5.09
N PRO A 202 23.19 6.20 -3.82
CA PRO A 202 24.56 5.96 -3.39
C PRO A 202 25.14 4.70 -4.07
N THR A 203 26.43 4.44 -3.85
CA THR A 203 27.16 3.30 -4.43
C THR A 203 26.53 1.94 -4.12
N GLY A 204 25.90 1.78 -2.96
CA GLY A 204 25.30 0.52 -2.56
C GLY A 204 24.37 0.65 -1.35
N GLY A 205 23.87 -0.49 -0.88
CA GLY A 205 22.94 -0.56 0.26
C GLY A 205 21.51 -0.81 -0.20
N TYR A 206 20.56 -0.13 0.45
CA TYR A 206 19.13 -0.33 0.21
C TYR A 206 18.40 1.00 0.10
N VAL A 207 17.31 1.00 -0.65
CA VAL A 207 16.37 2.10 -0.69
C VAL A 207 15.17 1.74 0.15
N SER A 208 14.80 2.59 1.11
CA SER A 208 13.54 2.53 1.83
C SER A 208 12.65 3.68 1.37
N LEU A 209 11.34 3.43 1.29
CA LEU A 209 10.37 4.38 0.74
C LEU A 209 9.26 4.64 1.75
N ARG A 210 8.87 5.90 1.90
CA ARG A 210 7.70 6.32 2.66
C ARG A 210 6.83 7.22 1.81
N ALA A 211 5.53 7.00 1.83
CA ALA A 211 4.56 7.83 1.11
C ALA A 211 3.45 8.29 2.05
N LYS A 212 2.93 9.48 1.80
CA LYS A 212 1.67 9.96 2.39
C LYS A 212 0.80 10.59 1.31
N ALA A 213 -0.46 10.18 1.26
CA ALA A 213 -1.45 10.77 0.37
C ALA A 213 -2.71 11.19 1.13
N VAL A 214 -3.35 12.25 0.62
CA VAL A 214 -4.61 12.80 1.11
C VAL A 214 -5.54 12.97 -0.08
N ASP A 215 -6.81 12.67 0.09
CA ASP A 215 -7.84 12.92 -0.93
C ASP A 215 -8.85 14.00 -0.53
N SER A 216 -9.70 14.36 -1.48
CA SER A 216 -10.72 15.41 -1.32
C SER A 216 -11.81 15.09 -0.30
N SER A 217 -11.90 13.84 0.19
CA SER A 217 -12.79 13.47 1.29
C SER A 217 -12.11 13.56 2.67
N GLY A 218 -10.82 13.87 2.71
CA GLY A 218 -10.03 13.94 3.94
C GLY A 218 -9.53 12.57 4.43
N SER A 219 -9.70 11.51 3.63
CA SER A 219 -9.07 10.22 3.85
C SER A 219 -7.57 10.31 3.60
N THR A 220 -6.79 9.58 4.39
CA THR A 220 -5.34 9.57 4.29
C THR A 220 -4.79 8.16 4.22
N VAL A 221 -3.70 7.99 3.48
CA VAL A 221 -2.82 6.82 3.58
C VAL A 221 -1.41 7.28 3.90
N GLU A 222 -0.75 6.60 4.83
CA GLU A 222 0.70 6.66 5.02
C GLU A 222 1.28 5.24 4.96
N GLN A 223 2.35 5.06 4.21
CA GLN A 223 2.98 3.76 3.99
C GLN A 223 4.48 3.88 4.15
N THR A 224 5.09 2.88 4.78
CA THR A 224 6.55 2.76 4.89
C THR A 224 6.96 1.37 4.45
N ILE A 225 7.99 1.30 3.60
CA ILE A 225 8.61 0.06 3.14
C ILE A 225 10.10 0.17 3.40
N ILE A 226 10.58 -0.59 4.38
CA ILE A 226 12.00 -0.67 4.73
C ILE A 226 12.69 -1.64 3.79
N ARG A 227 13.81 -1.21 3.21
CA ARG A 227 14.58 -1.93 2.18
C ARG A 227 13.73 -2.35 0.97
N ALA A 228 12.95 -1.42 0.43
CA ALA A 228 12.11 -1.64 -0.75
C ALA A 228 12.86 -2.31 -1.92
N TYR A 229 14.12 -1.96 -2.16
CA TYR A 229 15.01 -2.65 -3.11
C TYR A 229 16.50 -2.41 -2.79
N ARG A 230 17.39 -3.17 -3.45
CA ARG A 230 18.85 -3.09 -3.28
C ARG A 230 19.51 -2.11 -4.24
N LEU A 231 20.67 -1.61 -3.84
CA LEU A 231 21.60 -0.85 -4.68
C LEU A 231 22.89 -1.66 -4.87
N ARG A 232 23.31 -1.83 -6.13
CA ARG A 232 24.50 -2.57 -6.54
C ARG A 232 25.24 -1.93 -7.70
#